data_AF-A0A7S1YQ60-F1
#
_entry.id   AF-A0A7S1YQ60-F1
#
_cell.length_a   1.000
_cell.length_b   1.000
_cell.length_c   1.000
_cell.angle_alpha   90.00
_cell.angle_beta   90.00
_cell.angle_gamma   90.00
#
_symmetry.space_group_name_H-M   'P 1'
#
loop_
_entity.id
_entity.type
_entity.pdbx_description
1 polymer ?
#
loop_
_entity_poly.entity_id
_entity_poly.type
_entity_poly.pdbx_seq_one_letter_code
_entity_poly.pdbx_strand_id
1 'polypeptide(L)'
;WVDVEKFLEEPGERDIAVKDVFKPKEFEKLKAKMAEVGWPDITDYWKKELKNRKIISEFMKDPLLGSKRLISMPDRVTNTINVVDSDEPVCRPTVINMYSEDLSNLDTWFDKWTSF
;
A
#
# COMPACT_ATOMS: atom_id res chain seq x y z
N TRP A 1 2.60 23.22 7.48
CA TRP A 1 1.75 22.03 7.67
C TRP A 1 0.93 21.85 6.42
N VAL A 2 1.08 20.72 5.73
CA VAL A 2 0.20 20.38 4.61
C VAL A 2 -1.16 20.06 5.21
N ASP A 3 -2.19 20.75 4.75
CA ASP A 3 -3.57 20.44 5.12
C ASP A 3 -3.97 19.17 4.36
N VAL A 4 -3.76 18.01 5.01
CA VAL A 4 -4.03 16.69 4.44
C VAL A 4 -5.52 16.53 4.15
N GLU A 5 -6.38 17.09 4.99
CA GLU A 5 -7.84 17.09 4.79
C GLU A 5 -8.18 17.85 3.51
N LYS A 6 -7.66 19.07 3.34
CA LYS A 6 -7.83 19.83 2.11
C LYS A 6 -7.28 19.10 0.89
N PHE A 7 -6.14 18.41 1.01
CA PHE A 7 -5.60 17.61 -0.09
C PHE A 7 -6.53 16.45 -0.48
N LEU A 8 -7.13 15.77 0.48
CA LEU A 8 -8.10 14.70 0.21
C LEU A 8 -9.40 15.25 -0.40
N GLU A 9 -9.84 16.43 0.02
CA GLU A 9 -11.04 17.06 -0.53
C GLU A 9 -10.83 17.67 -1.91
N GLU A 10 -9.71 18.37 -2.11
CA GLU A 10 -9.38 19.11 -3.33
C GLU A 10 -8.00 18.70 -3.88
N PRO A 11 -7.83 17.46 -4.35
CA PRO A 11 -6.52 16.96 -4.77
C PRO A 11 -6.01 17.60 -6.07
N GLY A 12 -6.91 18.15 -6.91
CA GLY A 12 -6.57 18.81 -8.16
C GLY A 12 -5.72 17.92 -9.08
N GLU A 13 -4.63 18.46 -9.62
CA GLU A 13 -3.71 17.74 -10.51
C GLU A 13 -2.91 16.62 -9.83
N ARG A 14 -2.91 16.57 -8.49
CA ARG A 14 -2.22 15.52 -7.73
C ARG A 14 -3.06 14.25 -7.60
N ASP A 15 -4.31 14.26 -8.04
CA ASP A 15 -5.16 13.05 -8.15
C ASP A 15 -4.81 12.24 -9.40
N ILE A 16 -3.59 11.70 -9.39
CA ILE A 16 -3.00 10.96 -10.50
C ILE A 16 -3.43 9.49 -10.50
N ALA A 17 -3.10 8.76 -11.57
CA ALA A 17 -3.46 7.35 -11.65
C ALA A 17 -2.62 6.50 -10.70
N VAL A 18 -3.18 5.38 -10.23
CA VAL A 18 -2.50 4.44 -9.33
C VAL A 18 -1.17 3.98 -9.91
N LYS A 19 -1.07 3.73 -11.22
CA LYS A 19 0.18 3.35 -11.91
C LYS A 19 1.32 4.37 -11.79
N ASP A 20 1.00 5.63 -11.50
CA ASP A 20 2.00 6.70 -11.40
C ASP A 20 2.62 6.76 -9.98
N VAL A 21 1.96 6.12 -9.00
CA VAL A 21 2.45 5.92 -7.63
C VAL A 21 2.98 4.50 -7.44
N PHE A 22 2.16 3.49 -7.77
CA PHE A 22 2.49 2.07 -7.77
C PHE A 22 2.88 1.65 -9.18
N LYS A 23 4.17 1.82 -9.51
CA LYS A 23 4.64 1.76 -10.89
C LYS A 23 4.62 0.31 -11.41
N PRO A 24 4.73 0.12 -12.73
CA PRO A 24 4.67 -1.20 -13.33
C PRO A 24 5.72 -2.18 -12.78
N LYS A 25 6.91 -1.70 -12.41
CA LYS A 25 7.97 -2.56 -11.86
C LYS A 25 7.59 -3.14 -10.49
N GLU A 26 6.91 -2.37 -9.64
CA GLU A 26 6.43 -2.80 -8.33
C GLU A 26 5.27 -3.78 -8.47
N PHE A 27 4.38 -3.56 -9.45
CA PHE A 27 3.32 -4.52 -9.79
C PHE A 27 3.90 -5.89 -10.21
N GLU A 28 4.90 -5.93 -11.09
CA GLU A 28 5.53 -7.19 -11.51
C GLU A 28 6.23 -7.90 -10.34
N LYS A 29 6.91 -7.15 -9.46
CA LYS A 29 7.50 -7.69 -8.22
C LYS A 29 6.44 -8.31 -7.30
N LEU A 30 5.33 -7.60 -7.06
CA LEU A 30 4.24 -8.08 -6.21
C LEU A 30 3.57 -9.31 -6.82
N LYS A 31 3.32 -9.29 -8.14
CA LYS A 31 2.77 -10.42 -8.89
C LYS A 31 3.64 -11.67 -8.74
N ALA A 32 4.95 -11.55 -8.85
CA ALA A 32 5.87 -12.69 -8.66
C ALA A 32 5.73 -13.29 -7.26
N LYS A 33 5.73 -12.46 -6.21
CA LYS A 33 5.52 -12.91 -4.82
C LYS A 33 4.15 -13.57 -4.60
N MET A 34 3.09 -13.00 -5.18
CA MET A 34 1.75 -13.58 -5.13
C MET A 34 1.72 -14.99 -5.75
N ALA A 35 2.41 -15.19 -6.87
CA ALA A 35 2.50 -16.49 -7.53
C ALA A 35 3.23 -17.53 -6.66
N GLU A 36 4.28 -17.14 -5.94
CA GLU A 36 5.03 -18.04 -5.02
C GLU A 36 4.14 -18.62 -3.91
N VAL A 37 3.15 -17.86 -3.45
CA VAL A 37 2.17 -18.29 -2.44
C VAL A 37 0.89 -18.88 -3.04
N GLY A 38 0.87 -19.13 -4.35
CA GLY A 38 -0.24 -19.79 -5.04
C GLY A 38 -1.46 -18.89 -5.29
N TRP A 39 -1.31 -17.57 -5.27
CA TRP A 39 -2.42 -16.66 -5.55
C TRP A 39 -2.70 -16.55 -7.05
N PRO A 40 -3.95 -16.26 -7.45
CA PRO A 40 -4.30 -16.09 -8.86
C PRO A 40 -3.59 -14.90 -9.52
N ASP A 41 -3.34 -15.02 -10.83
CA ASP A 41 -2.84 -13.90 -11.62
C ASP A 41 -3.91 -12.82 -11.78
N ILE A 42 -3.63 -11.61 -11.29
CA ILE A 42 -4.51 -10.44 -11.36
C ILE A 42 -4.18 -9.47 -12.50
N THR A 43 -3.29 -9.85 -13.44
CA THR A 43 -2.80 -8.97 -14.51
C THR A 43 -3.92 -8.33 -15.32
N ASP A 44 -4.95 -9.10 -15.66
CA ASP A 44 -6.09 -8.59 -16.42
C ASP A 44 -6.88 -7.56 -15.62
N TYR A 45 -7.09 -7.81 -14.33
CA TYR A 45 -7.79 -6.89 -13.43
C TYR A 45 -6.98 -5.59 -13.23
N TRP A 46 -5.66 -5.71 -13.06
CA TRP A 46 -4.73 -4.58 -13.00
C TRP A 46 -4.79 -3.72 -14.27
N LYS A 47 -4.70 -4.35 -15.44
CA LYS A 47 -4.67 -3.65 -16.73
C LYS A 47 -5.98 -2.97 -17.08
N LYS A 48 -7.12 -3.60 -16.77
CA LYS A 48 -8.46 -3.11 -17.12
C LYS A 48 -8.94 -2.06 -16.13
N GLU A 49 -8.68 -2.24 -14.84
CA GLU A 49 -9.28 -1.41 -13.80
C GLU A 49 -8.24 -0.70 -12.93
N LEU A 50 -7.49 -1.44 -12.12
CA LEU A 50 -6.79 -0.87 -10.96
C LEU A 50 -5.76 0.21 -11.33
N LYS A 51 -4.97 -0.01 -12.38
CA LYS A 51 -3.83 0.87 -12.71
C LYS A 51 -4.23 2.28 -13.12
N ASN A 52 -5.43 2.43 -13.67
CA ASN A 52 -5.92 3.69 -14.23
C ASN A 52 -6.80 4.47 -13.24
N ARG A 53 -7.19 3.86 -12.12
CA ARG A 53 -7.96 4.55 -11.08
C ARG A 53 -7.16 5.72 -10.54
N LYS A 54 -7.84 6.81 -10.21
CA LYS A 54 -7.27 7.95 -9.50
C LYS A 54 -7.05 7.62 -8.02
N ILE A 55 -5.90 8.05 -7.49
CA ILE A 55 -5.46 7.66 -6.15
C ILE A 55 -6.37 8.17 -5.03
N ILE A 56 -7.02 9.33 -5.19
CA ILE A 56 -7.88 9.91 -4.16
C ILE A 56 -9.35 9.73 -4.51
N SER A 57 -9.82 10.33 -5.63
CA SER A 57 -11.25 10.37 -5.94
C SER A 57 -11.85 8.99 -6.22
N GLU A 58 -11.06 8.06 -6.76
CA GLU A 58 -11.54 6.74 -7.15
C GLU A 58 -11.03 5.62 -6.26
N PHE A 59 -9.87 5.74 -5.61
CA PHE A 59 -9.32 4.70 -4.73
C PHE A 59 -9.59 4.99 -3.24
N MET A 60 -9.07 6.10 -2.70
CA MET A 60 -9.24 6.42 -1.27
C MET A 60 -10.69 6.72 -0.88
N LYS A 61 -11.43 7.41 -1.76
CA LYS A 61 -12.85 7.75 -1.56
C LYS A 61 -13.82 6.66 -2.04
N ASP A 62 -13.32 5.48 -2.44
CA ASP A 62 -14.16 4.34 -2.81
C ASP A 62 -15.04 3.93 -1.60
N PRO A 63 -16.38 4.06 -1.67
CA PRO A 63 -17.26 3.75 -0.55
C PRO A 63 -17.23 2.25 -0.19
N LEU A 64 -16.81 1.39 -1.12
CA LEU A 64 -16.61 -0.03 -0.92
C LEU A 64 -15.20 -0.36 -0.39
N LEU A 65 -14.29 0.61 -0.26
CA LEU A 65 -13.00 0.37 0.40
C LEU A 65 -13.20 -0.13 1.84
N GLY A 66 -14.22 0.40 2.51
CA GLY A 66 -14.61 -0.06 3.84
C GLY A 66 -15.23 -1.46 3.89
N SER A 67 -15.90 -1.94 2.82
CA SER A 67 -16.40 -3.33 2.79
C SER A 67 -15.29 -4.33 2.48
N LYS A 68 -14.18 -3.86 1.88
CA LYS A 68 -12.92 -4.60 1.72
C LYS A 68 -12.11 -4.70 3.02
N ARG A 69 -12.69 -4.36 4.18
CA ARG A 69 -12.06 -4.43 5.52
C ARG A 69 -11.42 -5.77 5.84
N LEU A 70 -11.92 -6.87 5.29
CA LEU A 70 -11.29 -8.19 5.39
C LEU A 70 -9.81 -8.18 4.97
N ILE A 71 -9.44 -7.35 3.99
CA ILE A 71 -8.06 -7.17 3.53
C ILE A 71 -7.26 -6.29 4.50
N SER A 72 -7.90 -5.28 5.11
CA SER A 72 -7.24 -4.36 6.06
C SER A 72 -7.04 -4.92 7.48
N MET A 73 -7.77 -5.98 7.84
CA MET A 73 -7.72 -6.55 9.21
C MET A 73 -6.40 -7.27 9.48
N PRO A 74 -5.90 -8.16 8.59
CA PRO A 74 -4.53 -8.68 8.71
C PRO A 74 -3.50 -7.57 8.83
N ASP A 75 -3.60 -6.51 8.02
CA ASP A 75 -2.69 -5.36 8.08
C ASP A 75 -2.70 -4.64 9.42
N ARG A 76 -3.87 -4.47 10.06
CA ARG A 76 -3.97 -3.87 11.40
C ARG A 76 -3.41 -4.78 12.49
N VAL A 77 -3.69 -6.08 12.42
CA VAL A 77 -3.28 -7.06 13.43
C VAL A 77 -1.78 -7.38 13.33
N THR A 78 -1.22 -7.34 12.12
CA THR A 78 0.20 -7.58 11.85
C THR A 78 0.99 -6.28 11.64
N ASN A 79 0.47 -5.15 12.11
CA ASN A 79 1.17 -3.88 12.01
C ASN A 79 2.45 -3.89 12.86
N THR A 80 2.41 -4.51 14.03
CA THR A 80 3.56 -4.67 14.94
C THR A 80 3.61 -6.11 15.41
N ILE A 81 4.74 -6.77 15.21
CA ILE A 81 4.93 -8.19 15.54
C ILE A 81 5.99 -8.31 16.63
N ASN A 82 5.62 -8.88 17.77
CA ASN A 82 6.58 -9.27 18.80
C ASN A 82 7.32 -10.52 18.33
N VAL A 83 8.65 -10.47 18.35
CA VAL A 83 9.51 -11.56 17.86
C VAL A 83 10.06 -12.33 19.04
N VAL A 84 10.03 -13.65 18.94
CA VAL A 84 10.62 -14.53 19.96
C VAL A 84 12.12 -14.22 20.08
N ASP A 85 12.63 -14.15 21.30
CA ASP A 85 14.03 -13.83 21.62
C ASP A 85 14.49 -12.41 21.19
N SER A 86 13.55 -11.48 21.00
CA SER A 86 13.83 -10.05 20.79
C SER A 86 13.09 -9.18 21.81
N ASP A 87 13.80 -8.22 22.41
CA ASP A 87 13.18 -7.20 23.27
C ASP A 87 12.46 -6.12 22.45
N GLU A 88 12.77 -6.02 21.15
CA GLU A 88 12.18 -5.04 20.23
C GLU A 88 11.20 -5.71 19.24
N PRO A 89 10.02 -5.12 19.00
CA PRO A 89 9.10 -5.61 17.99
C PRO A 89 9.55 -5.23 16.59
N VAL A 90 9.09 -5.98 15.58
CA VAL A 90 9.22 -5.57 14.18
C VAL A 90 7.97 -4.78 13.79
N CYS A 91 8.18 -3.55 13.34
CA CYS A 91 7.13 -2.64 12.90
C CYS A 91 6.98 -2.71 11.38
N ARG A 92 5.75 -2.73 10.90
CA ARG A 92 5.45 -2.58 9.46
C ARG A 92 5.88 -1.19 8.97
N PRO A 93 6.47 -1.05 7.77
CA PRO A 93 6.94 0.23 7.22
C PRO A 93 5.78 1.14 6.79
N THR A 94 5.16 1.81 7.76
CA THR A 94 4.06 2.75 7.55
C THR A 94 4.19 3.96 8.47
N VAL A 95 3.61 5.08 8.06
CA VAL A 95 3.64 6.35 8.82
C VAL A 95 2.78 6.34 10.10
N ILE A 96 1.99 5.30 10.32
CA ILE A 96 1.10 5.16 11.50
C ILE A 96 1.70 4.25 12.58
N ASN A 97 2.94 3.79 12.40
CA ASN A 97 3.60 2.89 13.34
C ASN A 97 4.97 3.44 13.79
N MET A 98 5.57 2.82 14.80
CA MET A 98 6.91 3.13 15.29
C MET A 98 7.99 2.48 14.40
N TYR A 99 7.85 2.59 13.08
CA TYR A 99 8.88 2.16 12.14
C TYR A 99 10.04 3.16 12.16
N SER A 100 11.24 2.68 12.44
CA SER A 100 12.41 3.52 12.73
C SER A 100 13.27 3.85 11.52
N GLU A 101 13.08 3.15 10.39
CA GLU A 101 13.89 3.35 9.19
C GLU A 101 13.25 4.35 8.20
N ASP A 102 14.01 4.71 7.17
CA ASP A 102 13.62 5.71 6.18
C ASP A 102 12.49 5.23 5.25
N LEU A 103 11.45 6.06 5.14
CA LEU A 103 10.31 5.89 4.24
C LEU A 103 10.16 7.06 3.23
N SER A 104 11.16 7.94 3.13
CA SER A 104 11.10 9.16 2.32
C SER A 104 11.05 8.90 0.81
N ASN A 105 11.40 7.69 0.36
CA ASN A 105 11.44 7.29 -1.03
C ASN A 105 10.51 6.10 -1.28
N LEU A 106 9.68 6.17 -2.34
CA LEU A 106 8.71 5.12 -2.67
C LEU A 106 9.37 3.77 -3.01
N ASP A 107 10.50 3.76 -3.72
CA ASP A 107 11.21 2.52 -4.06
C ASP A 107 11.78 1.88 -2.77
N THR A 108 12.34 2.70 -1.87
CA THR A 108 12.83 2.25 -0.55
C THR A 108 11.69 1.71 0.31
N TRP A 109 10.59 2.45 0.42
CA TRP A 109 9.40 2.01 1.14
C TRP A 109 8.86 0.69 0.59
N PHE A 110 8.76 0.53 -0.73
CA PHE A 110 8.24 -0.68 -1.35
C PHE A 110 9.12 -1.89 -1.05
N ASP A 111 10.44 -1.76 -1.16
CA ASP A 111 11.35 -2.86 -0.85
C ASP A 111 11.23 -3.26 0.63
N LYS A 112 11.19 -2.29 1.56
CA LYS A 112 10.93 -2.56 2.99
C LYS A 112 9.57 -3.23 3.23
N TRP A 113 8.51 -2.75 2.59
CA TRP A 113 7.15 -3.27 2.74
C TRP A 113 7.04 -4.71 2.25
N THR A 114 7.72 -5.07 1.16
CA THR A 114 7.71 -6.45 0.64
C THR A 114 8.63 -7.41 1.40
N SER A 115 9.54 -6.90 2.24
CA SER A 115 10.43 -7.70 3.09
C SER A 115 9.88 -7.95 4.49
N PHE A 116 8.97 -7.11 4.97
CA PHE A 116 8.23 -7.31 6.22
C PHE A 116 7.24 -8.48 6.08
#